data_AF-I7FYH5-F1
#
_entry.id   AF-I7FYH5-F1
#
_cell.length_a   1.000
_cell.length_b   1.000
_cell.length_c   1.000
_cell.angle_alpha   90.00
_cell.angle_beta   90.00
_cell.angle_gamma   90.00
#
_symmetry.space_group_name_H-M   'P 1'
#
loop_
_entity.id
_entity.type
_entity.pdbx_description
1 polymer ?
#
loop_
_entity_poly.entity_id
_entity_poly.type
_entity_poly.pdbx_seq_one_letter_code
_entity_poly.pdbx_strand_id
1 'polypeptide(L)'
;MAGTTRHVGVSIRNPGGFRHWHTHWSLALIMIGALLISVFRITSGPDGHGPAEIAGPYAHLLAASTDLGPADGGPVQLTVTLDGSPEALTSWARERGLSVRWRHGDTWAIVEGPPADMAAAFEVDIHDYRGRRGQEFYASPQQPSIPEPVRSEVTEVGRILGYTPYRMNTPDLQHLPAEVPDRGLTPQLLLNTYNLRGLAEQGYTGKGQTIVIFAFDGFDQADLDTYADTFDLPRFTPILVGGQPSTPRGETTMDLQVAHAIAPDARKVVVNARPTVQGDGAYEKIGQMLEDADRQFPGAVWSFSIGWGCDKLITAADLAPVRSALAAAHTRGTTAFNASGDLAGLECKGGQDWSSAPGDDDIGLDSVASLPEITDVGGTTLSTTADGAWLAEQAWFDVPLSQGTGGGVSALFDRPDWQQGFSAPDDGGAQRRLTPDIAAVADPFTGVKIVLNNQVLVGGGTSQAAPLWAGIAAVMNQYLVANGGRAIGDLNPMLYQIARGAPLPAFRDVTLGGNAVATAGPGYDLVTGLGTPDTENLVKNLLVLQKANP
;
A
#
# COMPACT_ATOMS: atom_id res chain seq x y z
N MET A 1 41.01 35.17 29.21
CA MET A 1 41.11 33.69 29.15
C MET A 1 39.94 33.22 28.28
N ALA A 2 40.03 32.35 27.28
CA ALA A 2 41.12 31.84 26.42
C ALA A 2 40.42 31.36 25.11
N GLY A 3 41.05 31.18 23.95
CA GLY A 3 42.46 31.32 23.58
C GLY A 3 42.64 31.48 22.06
N THR A 4 43.88 31.49 21.60
CA THR A 4 44.33 31.82 20.23
C THR A 4 44.42 30.64 19.26
N THR A 5 44.19 30.92 17.97
CA THR A 5 44.78 30.16 16.84
C THR A 5 45.24 31.11 15.74
N ARG A 6 46.40 30.83 15.12
CA ARG A 6 46.97 31.57 13.97
C ARG A 6 47.36 30.59 12.87
N HIS A 7 47.20 31.00 11.61
CA HIS A 7 47.68 30.29 10.42
C HIS A 7 49.22 30.19 10.35
N VAL A 8 49.71 29.11 9.73
CA VAL A 8 50.92 29.08 8.88
C VAL A 8 50.66 28.09 7.72
N GLY A 9 51.19 28.38 6.52
CA GLY A 9 51.17 27.50 5.34
C GLY A 9 52.57 27.16 4.81
N VAL A 10 52.72 26.99 3.49
CA VAL A 10 53.97 26.59 2.74
C VAL A 10 54.22 25.05 2.83
N SER A 11 54.29 24.20 1.79
CA SER A 11 54.71 24.23 0.36
C SER A 11 56.12 23.62 0.11
N ILE A 12 56.32 23.09 -1.12
CA ILE A 12 57.61 22.81 -1.84
C ILE A 12 58.15 21.34 -1.91
N ARG A 13 57.92 20.74 -3.11
CA ARG A 13 58.79 19.91 -4.01
C ARG A 13 59.38 18.52 -3.63
N ASN A 14 59.43 17.71 -4.69
CA ASN A 14 60.19 16.46 -4.92
C ASN A 14 61.53 16.79 -5.65
N PRO A 15 62.64 16.03 -5.54
CA PRO A 15 62.98 15.08 -6.64
C PRO A 15 63.84 13.83 -6.26
N GLY A 16 63.80 12.77 -7.10
CA GLY A 16 64.37 11.43 -6.83
C GLY A 16 65.79 11.09 -7.36
N GLY A 17 66.09 9.77 -7.47
CA GLY A 17 67.17 9.24 -8.34
C GLY A 17 67.95 7.96 -7.91
N PHE A 18 67.67 6.80 -8.57
CA PHE A 18 68.58 5.65 -8.90
C PHE A 18 69.26 4.82 -7.76
N ARG A 19 69.73 3.55 -7.92
CA ARG A 19 70.02 2.65 -9.09
C ARG A 19 70.07 1.13 -8.74
N HIS A 20 69.63 0.25 -9.66
CA HIS A 20 69.91 -1.20 -9.97
C HIS A 20 70.65 -2.19 -9.01
N TRP A 21 70.42 -3.52 -9.05
CA TRP A 21 70.89 -4.52 -10.06
C TRP A 21 70.05 -5.84 -10.13
N HIS A 22 69.71 -6.29 -11.37
CA HIS A 22 69.81 -7.65 -12.00
C HIS A 22 69.32 -8.97 -11.31
N THR A 23 68.80 -10.04 -11.97
CA THR A 23 68.65 -10.44 -13.41
C THR A 23 67.61 -11.59 -13.61
N HIS A 24 66.92 -11.63 -14.77
CA HIS A 24 66.29 -12.73 -15.58
C HIS A 24 65.76 -14.04 -14.93
N TRP A 25 64.64 -14.65 -15.38
CA TRP A 25 64.48 -15.39 -16.67
C TRP A 25 63.06 -15.31 -17.27
N SER A 26 62.95 -15.67 -18.56
CA SER A 26 61.78 -15.47 -19.44
C SER A 26 60.78 -16.63 -19.48
N LEU A 27 59.51 -16.33 -19.79
CA LEU A 27 58.69 -17.07 -20.75
C LEU A 27 57.48 -16.24 -21.18
N ALA A 28 57.17 -16.22 -22.48
CA ALA A 28 56.11 -15.40 -23.06
C ALA A 28 54.95 -16.27 -23.56
N LEU A 29 53.72 -15.81 -23.34
CA LEU A 29 52.52 -16.29 -24.03
C LEU A 29 51.65 -15.09 -24.40
N ILE A 30 51.51 -14.86 -25.70
CA ILE A 30 50.63 -13.85 -26.28
C ILE A 30 49.32 -14.55 -26.64
N MET A 31 48.20 -14.08 -26.09
CA MET A 31 46.86 -14.42 -26.57
C MET A 31 46.11 -13.12 -26.86
N ILE A 32 45.97 -12.81 -28.14
CA ILE A 32 45.12 -11.72 -28.62
C ILE A 32 43.70 -12.27 -28.74
N GLY A 33 42.85 -11.98 -27.75
CA GLY A 33 41.41 -12.21 -27.83
C GLY A 33 40.73 -11.02 -28.49
N ALA A 34 40.26 -11.18 -29.73
CA ALA A 34 39.46 -10.15 -30.40
C ALA A 34 38.05 -10.12 -29.80
N LEU A 35 37.75 -9.07 -29.02
CA LEU A 35 36.44 -8.87 -28.41
C LEU A 35 35.53 -8.17 -29.42
N LEU A 36 34.82 -8.97 -30.23
CA LEU A 36 33.74 -8.49 -31.09
C LEU A 36 32.56 -8.09 -30.21
N ILE A 37 32.48 -6.79 -29.86
CA ILE A 37 31.29 -6.21 -29.27
C ILE A 37 30.24 -6.07 -30.36
N SER A 38 29.33 -7.04 -30.44
CA SER A 38 28.13 -6.98 -31.26
C SER A 38 27.18 -5.91 -30.70
N VAL A 39 27.41 -4.65 -31.05
CA VAL A 39 26.45 -3.57 -30.75
C VAL A 39 25.23 -3.79 -31.65
N PHE A 40 24.25 -4.55 -31.16
CA PHE A 40 22.90 -4.52 -31.70
C PHE A 40 22.29 -3.14 -31.42
N ARG A 41 22.54 -2.20 -32.33
CA ARG A 41 21.63 -1.07 -32.51
C ARG A 41 20.32 -1.66 -33.01
N ILE A 42 19.34 -1.79 -32.13
CA ILE A 42 17.95 -1.93 -32.55
C ILE A 42 17.62 -0.63 -33.29
N THR A 43 17.63 -0.70 -34.61
CA THR A 43 17.05 0.34 -35.45
C THR A 43 15.55 0.20 -35.33
N SER A 44 14.92 1.07 -34.55
CA SER A 44 13.48 1.26 -34.59
C SER A 44 13.08 1.69 -36.00
N GLY A 45 12.53 0.75 -36.76
CA GLY A 45 11.81 1.06 -37.99
C GLY A 45 10.50 1.80 -37.66
N PRO A 46 9.94 2.62 -38.57
CA PRO A 46 8.75 3.41 -38.28
C PRO A 46 7.45 2.60 -38.17
N ASP A 47 7.46 1.31 -38.50
CA ASP A 47 6.28 0.46 -38.62
C ASP A 47 6.24 -0.63 -37.53
N GLY A 48 6.02 -0.21 -36.28
CA GLY A 48 5.81 -1.12 -35.14
C GLY A 48 4.32 -1.40 -34.91
N HIS A 49 3.86 -2.61 -35.21
CA HIS A 49 2.49 -3.06 -34.95
C HIS A 49 2.39 -4.29 -34.02
N GLY A 50 3.51 -4.70 -33.40
CA GLY A 50 3.50 -5.69 -32.32
C GLY A 50 3.24 -5.02 -30.95
N PRO A 51 2.74 -5.77 -29.95
CA PRO A 51 2.55 -5.28 -28.59
C PRO A 51 3.88 -4.88 -27.95
N ALA A 52 3.84 -3.90 -27.05
CA ALA A 52 5.04 -3.33 -26.44
C ALA A 52 5.54 -4.18 -25.27
N GLU A 53 6.85 -4.41 -25.22
CA GLU A 53 7.56 -5.00 -24.08
C GLU A 53 7.36 -4.16 -22.81
N ILE A 54 7.02 -4.81 -21.70
CA ILE A 54 6.75 -4.16 -20.41
C ILE A 54 8.08 -3.93 -19.67
N ALA A 55 8.42 -2.65 -19.42
CA ALA A 55 9.67 -2.26 -18.78
C ALA A 55 9.61 -2.21 -17.23
N GLY A 56 10.73 -1.79 -16.62
CA GLY A 56 10.82 -1.45 -15.19
C GLY A 56 10.63 -2.63 -14.23
N PRO A 57 9.90 -2.46 -13.10
CA PRO A 57 9.77 -3.50 -12.07
C PRO A 57 9.25 -4.85 -12.58
N TYR A 58 8.42 -4.83 -13.62
CA TYR A 58 7.88 -6.04 -14.23
C TYR A 58 8.94 -6.78 -15.05
N ALA A 59 9.71 -6.07 -15.89
CA ALA A 59 10.89 -6.64 -16.55
C ALA A 59 11.90 -7.20 -15.53
N HIS A 60 12.11 -6.51 -14.40
CA HIS A 60 12.97 -6.98 -13.33
C HIS A 60 12.41 -8.23 -12.63
N LEU A 61 11.10 -8.35 -12.42
CA LEU A 61 10.46 -9.56 -11.90
C LEU A 61 10.69 -10.76 -12.83
N LEU A 62 10.50 -10.61 -14.14
CA LEU A 62 10.72 -11.67 -15.12
C LEU A 62 12.21 -12.02 -15.23
N ALA A 63 13.10 -11.03 -15.34
CA ALA A 63 14.55 -11.25 -15.41
C ALA A 63 15.16 -11.82 -14.11
N ALA A 64 14.50 -11.63 -12.96
CA ALA A 64 14.85 -12.25 -11.69
C ALA A 64 14.30 -13.67 -11.49
N SER A 65 13.51 -14.17 -12.45
CA SER A 65 12.86 -15.48 -12.45
C SER A 65 13.49 -16.39 -13.51
N THR A 66 13.34 -17.70 -13.35
CA THR A 66 13.72 -18.68 -14.38
C THR A 66 12.56 -18.86 -15.35
N ASP A 67 12.74 -18.45 -16.60
CA ASP A 67 11.84 -18.80 -17.71
C ASP A 67 11.87 -20.33 -17.93
N LEU A 68 10.70 -20.96 -17.90
CA LEU A 68 10.50 -22.40 -18.09
C LEU A 68 10.10 -22.75 -19.54
N GLY A 69 9.84 -21.76 -20.38
CA GLY A 69 9.35 -21.88 -21.75
C GLY A 69 7.88 -21.46 -21.92
N PRO A 70 7.32 -21.63 -23.12
CA PRO A 70 5.92 -21.33 -23.42
C PRO A 70 4.97 -22.05 -22.46
N ALA A 71 3.97 -21.34 -21.95
CA ALA A 71 3.08 -21.88 -20.93
C ALA A 71 2.23 -23.04 -21.48
N ASP A 72 2.26 -24.19 -20.80
CA ASP A 72 1.53 -25.41 -21.19
C ASP A 72 0.55 -25.94 -20.13
N GLY A 73 0.45 -25.24 -19.00
CA GLY A 73 -0.33 -25.60 -17.83
C GLY A 73 -1.82 -25.22 -17.87
N GLY A 74 -2.28 -24.58 -16.79
CA GLY A 74 -3.69 -24.22 -16.56
C GLY A 74 -4.21 -23.10 -17.49
N PRO A 75 -5.51 -22.79 -17.42
CA PRO A 75 -6.07 -21.66 -18.16
C PRO A 75 -5.44 -20.34 -17.68
N VAL A 76 -5.06 -19.51 -18.64
CA VAL A 76 -4.57 -18.15 -18.42
C VAL A 76 -5.76 -17.20 -18.41
N GLN A 77 -5.72 -16.18 -17.55
CA GLN A 77 -6.73 -15.12 -17.53
C GLN A 77 -6.13 -13.72 -17.51
N LEU A 78 -6.90 -12.75 -17.99
CA LEU A 78 -6.67 -11.31 -17.82
C LEU A 78 -7.99 -10.58 -17.56
N THR A 79 -7.91 -9.39 -16.95
CA THR A 79 -9.07 -8.51 -16.75
C THR A 79 -9.19 -7.54 -17.92
N VAL A 80 -10.41 -7.20 -18.32
CA VAL A 80 -10.71 -6.06 -19.22
C VAL A 80 -11.71 -5.12 -18.57
N THR A 81 -11.63 -3.83 -18.87
CA THR A 81 -12.68 -2.86 -18.51
C THR A 81 -13.64 -2.63 -19.67
N LEU A 82 -14.88 -2.28 -19.38
CA LEU A 82 -16.00 -2.27 -20.33
C LEU A 82 -16.78 -0.96 -20.32
N ASP A 83 -17.15 -0.48 -21.51
CA ASP A 83 -18.18 0.54 -21.74
C ASP A 83 -19.50 -0.15 -22.14
N GLY A 84 -20.10 -0.87 -21.20
CA GLY A 84 -21.40 -1.55 -21.37
C GLY A 84 -21.33 -3.07 -21.36
N SER A 85 -22.27 -3.70 -22.09
CA SER A 85 -22.43 -5.17 -22.14
C SER A 85 -21.44 -5.79 -23.14
N PRO A 86 -20.66 -6.82 -22.78
CA PRO A 86 -19.58 -7.38 -23.60
C PRO A 86 -20.10 -8.39 -24.65
N GLU A 87 -21.06 -8.03 -25.50
CA GLU A 87 -21.64 -8.94 -26.48
C GLU A 87 -20.65 -9.32 -27.60
N ALA A 88 -20.01 -8.32 -28.22
CA ALA A 88 -18.98 -8.50 -29.23
C ALA A 88 -17.74 -9.18 -28.64
N LEU A 89 -17.30 -8.81 -27.44
CA LEU A 89 -16.21 -9.47 -26.72
C LEU A 89 -16.52 -10.96 -26.48
N THR A 90 -17.74 -11.28 -26.04
CA THR A 90 -18.16 -12.68 -25.78
C THR A 90 -18.33 -13.49 -27.07
N SER A 91 -18.58 -12.86 -28.22
CA SER A 91 -18.51 -13.54 -29.53
C SER A 91 -17.06 -13.75 -29.97
N TRP A 92 -16.26 -12.68 -29.96
CA TRP A 92 -14.86 -12.65 -30.39
C TRP A 92 -13.98 -13.65 -29.63
N ALA A 93 -14.17 -13.76 -28.31
CA ALA A 93 -13.46 -14.69 -27.45
C ALA A 93 -13.79 -16.15 -27.81
N ARG A 94 -15.08 -16.45 -27.96
CA ARG A 94 -15.60 -17.80 -28.26
C ARG A 94 -15.10 -18.32 -29.61
N GLU A 95 -14.99 -17.45 -30.61
CA GLU A 95 -14.40 -17.76 -31.92
C GLU A 95 -12.91 -18.15 -31.85
N ARG A 96 -12.24 -17.82 -30.73
CA ARG A 96 -10.81 -18.05 -30.48
C ARG A 96 -10.55 -19.09 -29.40
N GLY A 97 -11.56 -19.88 -28.99
CA GLY A 97 -11.41 -20.88 -27.92
C GLY A 97 -11.42 -20.31 -26.50
N LEU A 98 -11.63 -19.00 -26.36
CA LEU A 98 -11.65 -18.29 -25.08
C LEU A 98 -13.08 -18.16 -24.52
N SER A 99 -13.18 -17.91 -23.22
CA SER A 99 -14.42 -17.58 -22.52
C SER A 99 -14.34 -16.24 -21.79
N VAL A 100 -15.50 -15.62 -21.60
CA VAL A 100 -15.65 -14.35 -20.88
C VAL A 100 -16.48 -14.59 -19.63
N ARG A 101 -15.94 -14.29 -18.44
CA ARG A 101 -16.70 -14.19 -17.19
C ARG A 101 -17.11 -12.73 -16.99
N TRP A 102 -18.42 -12.48 -17.01
CA TRP A 102 -19.02 -11.17 -16.77
C TRP A 102 -20.32 -11.33 -15.98
N ARG A 103 -20.64 -10.38 -15.09
CA ARG A 103 -21.94 -10.32 -14.40
C ARG A 103 -22.63 -9.02 -14.82
N HIS A 104 -23.96 -9.09 -14.94
CA HIS A 104 -24.74 -7.95 -15.43
C HIS A 104 -24.56 -6.71 -14.54
N GLY A 105 -24.01 -5.65 -15.12
CA GLY A 105 -23.74 -4.38 -14.45
C GLY A 105 -22.29 -4.17 -14.02
N ASP A 106 -21.42 -5.18 -14.08
CA ASP A 106 -19.98 -4.99 -13.90
C ASP A 106 -19.40 -4.19 -15.08
N THR A 107 -18.57 -3.19 -14.79
CA THR A 107 -17.80 -2.41 -15.80
C THR A 107 -16.48 -3.08 -16.17
N TRP A 108 -16.37 -4.39 -15.92
CA TRP A 108 -15.17 -5.19 -16.15
C TRP A 108 -15.57 -6.65 -16.37
N ALA A 109 -14.72 -7.41 -17.07
CA ALA A 109 -14.87 -8.84 -17.26
C ALA A 109 -13.51 -9.54 -17.18
N ILE A 110 -13.52 -10.86 -16.98
CA ILE A 110 -12.33 -11.70 -17.13
C ILE A 110 -12.41 -12.41 -18.48
N VAL A 111 -11.34 -12.33 -19.27
CA VAL A 111 -11.13 -13.18 -20.44
C VAL A 111 -10.18 -14.30 -20.03
N GLU A 112 -10.56 -15.55 -20.29
CA GLU A 112 -9.76 -16.72 -19.95
C GLU A 112 -9.73 -17.77 -21.07
N GLY A 113 -8.69 -18.60 -21.10
CA GLY A 113 -8.62 -19.78 -21.95
C GLY A 113 -7.26 -20.48 -21.92
N PRO A 114 -7.03 -21.48 -22.79
CA PRO A 114 -5.73 -22.13 -22.93
C PRO A 114 -4.61 -21.11 -23.24
N PRO A 115 -3.37 -21.28 -22.74
CA PRO A 115 -2.30 -20.31 -22.96
C PRO A 115 -2.02 -20.03 -24.44
N ALA A 116 -2.02 -21.05 -25.29
CA ALA A 116 -1.80 -20.90 -26.74
C ALA A 116 -2.91 -20.10 -27.44
N ASP A 117 -4.16 -20.27 -27.02
CA ASP A 117 -5.31 -19.53 -27.56
C ASP A 117 -5.28 -18.07 -27.09
N MET A 118 -4.92 -17.82 -25.82
CA MET A 118 -4.72 -16.47 -25.28
C MET A 118 -3.58 -15.73 -25.99
N ALA A 119 -2.43 -16.39 -26.17
CA ALA A 119 -1.28 -15.85 -26.90
C ALA A 119 -1.66 -15.46 -28.34
N ALA A 120 -2.34 -16.36 -29.06
CA ALA A 120 -2.79 -16.11 -30.43
C ALA A 120 -3.89 -15.05 -30.54
N ALA A 121 -4.76 -14.92 -29.54
CA ALA A 121 -5.86 -13.94 -29.54
C ALA A 121 -5.41 -12.50 -29.26
N PHE A 122 -4.37 -12.33 -28.42
CA PHE A 122 -3.84 -11.02 -28.04
C PHE A 122 -2.50 -10.66 -28.72
N GLU A 123 -1.97 -11.56 -29.56
CA GLU A 123 -0.72 -11.40 -30.33
C GLU A 123 0.54 -11.23 -29.44
N VAL A 124 0.56 -11.91 -28.29
CA VAL A 124 1.63 -11.86 -27.27
C VAL A 124 2.22 -13.24 -27.00
N ASP A 125 3.46 -13.30 -26.48
CA ASP A 125 4.04 -14.52 -25.92
C ASP A 125 3.53 -14.73 -24.49
N ILE A 126 3.31 -15.98 -24.08
CA ILE A 126 2.94 -16.33 -22.69
C ILE A 126 3.82 -17.50 -22.25
N HIS A 127 4.61 -17.27 -21.21
CA HIS A 127 5.61 -18.21 -20.69
C HIS A 127 5.32 -18.55 -19.23
N ASP A 128 5.70 -19.75 -18.81
CA ASP A 128 5.73 -20.14 -17.40
C ASP A 128 7.08 -19.74 -16.78
N TYR A 129 7.05 -19.18 -15.57
CA TYR A 129 8.23 -18.69 -14.84
C TYR A 129 8.29 -19.31 -13.44
N ARG A 130 9.52 -19.59 -12.97
CA ARG A 130 9.79 -19.94 -11.56
C ARG A 130 10.52 -18.79 -10.86
N GLY A 131 9.84 -18.15 -9.92
CA GLY A 131 10.40 -17.04 -9.14
C GLY A 131 11.39 -17.48 -8.06
N ARG A 132 12.11 -16.51 -7.48
CA ARG A 132 13.19 -16.75 -6.48
C ARG A 132 12.79 -17.54 -5.23
N ARG A 133 11.49 -17.60 -4.88
CA ARG A 133 10.98 -18.37 -3.72
C ARG A 133 10.44 -19.75 -4.13
N GLY A 134 10.67 -20.17 -5.36
CA GLY A 134 10.19 -21.43 -5.92
C GLY A 134 8.72 -21.42 -6.35
N GLN A 135 8.06 -20.25 -6.32
CA GLN A 135 6.70 -20.11 -6.84
C GLN A 135 6.71 -20.16 -8.37
N GLU A 136 5.74 -20.86 -8.96
CA GLU A 136 5.53 -20.94 -10.41
C GLU A 136 4.32 -20.10 -10.81
N PHE A 137 4.41 -19.42 -11.95
CA PHE A 137 3.39 -18.51 -12.47
C PHE A 137 3.56 -18.28 -13.97
N TYR A 138 2.47 -18.06 -14.70
CA TYR A 138 2.57 -17.56 -16.08
C TYR A 138 2.72 -16.04 -16.12
N ALA A 139 3.35 -15.53 -17.17
CA ALA A 139 3.34 -14.12 -17.51
C ALA A 139 3.51 -13.89 -19.01
N SER A 140 3.10 -12.73 -19.50
CA SER A 140 3.51 -12.22 -20.82
C SER A 140 4.52 -11.08 -20.64
N PRO A 141 5.68 -11.09 -21.32
CA PRO A 141 6.60 -9.96 -21.27
C PRO A 141 6.05 -8.73 -22.03
N GLN A 142 5.08 -8.91 -22.94
CA GLN A 142 4.42 -7.83 -23.66
C GLN A 142 3.08 -7.43 -23.04
N GLN A 143 2.68 -6.17 -23.21
CA GLN A 143 1.34 -5.71 -22.81
C GLN A 143 0.31 -6.06 -23.90
N PRO A 144 -0.71 -6.87 -23.60
CA PRO A 144 -1.83 -7.10 -24.52
C PRO A 144 -2.50 -5.79 -24.95
N SER A 145 -2.87 -5.69 -26.23
CA SER A 145 -3.60 -4.55 -26.79
C SER A 145 -5.10 -4.85 -26.91
N ILE A 146 -5.94 -3.82 -27.00
CA ILE A 146 -7.39 -4.00 -27.25
C ILE A 146 -7.58 -4.50 -28.70
N PRO A 147 -8.11 -5.72 -28.90
CA PRO A 147 -8.35 -6.26 -30.25
C PRO A 147 -9.34 -5.39 -31.02
N GLU A 148 -9.02 -5.06 -32.28
CA GLU A 148 -9.86 -4.18 -33.12
C GLU A 148 -11.36 -4.51 -33.11
N PRO A 149 -11.81 -5.79 -33.18
CA PRO A 149 -13.24 -6.11 -33.21
C PRO A 149 -14.03 -5.79 -31.93
N VAL A 150 -13.35 -5.52 -30.80
CA VAL A 150 -13.98 -5.31 -29.48
C VAL A 150 -13.77 -3.90 -28.93
N ARG A 151 -13.13 -3.00 -29.69
CA ARG A 151 -12.83 -1.61 -29.27
C ARG A 151 -14.06 -0.72 -29.01
N SER A 152 -15.26 -1.17 -29.39
CA SER A 152 -16.52 -0.50 -29.05
C SER A 152 -17.06 -0.89 -27.67
N GLU A 153 -16.52 -1.93 -27.05
CA GLU A 153 -16.96 -2.44 -25.74
C GLU A 153 -15.83 -2.43 -24.71
N VAL A 154 -14.60 -2.74 -25.10
CA VAL A 154 -13.43 -2.82 -24.22
C VAL A 154 -12.68 -1.49 -24.18
N THR A 155 -12.49 -0.92 -22.98
CA THR A 155 -11.81 0.35 -22.76
C THR A 155 -10.34 0.21 -22.38
N GLU A 156 -9.98 -0.82 -21.62
CA GLU A 156 -8.59 -1.17 -21.24
C GLU A 156 -8.43 -2.70 -21.13
N VAL A 157 -7.18 -3.18 -21.22
CA VAL A 157 -6.79 -4.58 -21.03
C VAL A 157 -5.72 -4.67 -19.95
N GLY A 158 -5.92 -5.61 -19.03
CA GLY A 158 -5.02 -5.92 -17.92
C GLY A 158 -3.70 -6.57 -18.35
N ARG A 159 -2.90 -6.99 -17.37
CA ARG A 159 -1.70 -7.81 -17.63
C ARG A 159 -2.04 -9.29 -17.59
N ILE A 160 -1.32 -10.05 -18.41
CA ILE A 160 -1.23 -11.50 -18.24
C ILE A 160 -0.16 -11.76 -17.18
N LEU A 161 -0.58 -11.99 -15.93
CA LEU A 161 0.29 -12.25 -14.80
C LEU A 161 -0.42 -13.14 -13.76
N GLY A 162 -0.01 -14.41 -13.67
CA GLY A 162 -0.49 -15.38 -12.68
C GLY A 162 0.10 -15.22 -11.28
N TYR A 163 0.71 -14.06 -10.97
CA TYR A 163 1.42 -13.82 -9.72
C TYR A 163 1.15 -12.44 -9.14
N THR A 164 0.90 -12.38 -7.84
CA THR A 164 0.81 -11.12 -7.11
C THR A 164 1.73 -11.21 -5.89
N PRO A 165 2.85 -10.45 -5.86
CA PRO A 165 3.62 -10.28 -4.64
C PRO A 165 2.71 -9.73 -3.54
N TYR A 166 2.99 -10.07 -2.28
CA TYR A 166 2.19 -9.58 -1.16
C TYR A 166 3.06 -9.44 0.08
N ARG A 167 2.61 -8.60 1.01
CA ARG A 167 3.30 -8.35 2.29
C ARG A 167 2.31 -7.90 3.37
N MET A 168 2.78 -7.92 4.61
CA MET A 168 2.23 -7.14 5.72
C MET A 168 3.04 -5.84 5.78
N ASN A 169 2.42 -4.71 6.13
CA ASN A 169 3.13 -3.42 6.27
C ASN A 169 3.66 -3.28 7.71
N THR A 170 4.45 -4.27 8.15
CA THR A 170 5.08 -4.30 9.47
C THR A 170 6.58 -3.98 9.42
N PRO A 171 7.08 -3.19 10.39
CA PRO A 171 8.50 -3.17 10.73
C PRO A 171 8.87 -4.42 11.54
N ASP A 172 10.18 -4.71 11.66
CA ASP A 172 10.65 -5.87 12.42
C ASP A 172 10.55 -5.63 13.94
N LEU A 173 9.36 -5.85 14.48
CA LEU A 173 9.05 -5.70 15.91
C LEU A 173 9.83 -6.68 16.81
N GLN A 174 10.42 -7.76 16.26
CA GLN A 174 11.13 -8.78 17.04
C GLN A 174 12.60 -8.41 17.31
N HIS A 175 13.17 -7.51 16.52
CA HIS A 175 14.58 -7.09 16.63
C HIS A 175 14.77 -5.62 17.04
N LEU A 176 13.71 -4.95 17.53
CA LEU A 176 13.81 -3.61 18.10
C LEU A 176 14.80 -3.59 19.30
N PRO A 177 15.74 -2.63 19.39
CA PRO A 177 16.72 -2.58 20.47
C PRO A 177 16.07 -2.41 21.85
N ALA A 178 16.21 -3.44 22.70
CA ALA A 178 15.63 -3.49 24.05
C ALA A 178 16.17 -2.45 25.06
N GLU A 179 17.11 -1.58 24.64
CA GLU A 179 17.70 -0.52 25.46
C GLU A 179 17.04 0.86 25.23
N VAL A 180 16.10 0.98 24.27
CA VAL A 180 15.31 2.22 24.11
C VAL A 180 14.23 2.29 25.21
N PRO A 181 14.08 3.42 25.92
CA PRO A 181 13.06 3.56 26.96
C PRO A 181 11.65 3.25 26.47
N ASP A 182 10.94 2.41 27.22
CA ASP A 182 9.69 1.75 26.81
C ASP A 182 8.45 2.70 26.74
N ARG A 183 8.43 3.57 25.73
CA ARG A 183 7.58 4.77 25.63
C ARG A 183 6.33 4.68 24.74
N GLY A 184 5.94 3.50 24.26
CA GLY A 184 4.73 3.36 23.45
C GLY A 184 3.47 3.92 24.14
N LEU A 185 2.55 4.47 23.37
CA LEU A 185 1.28 5.03 23.85
C LEU A 185 0.33 3.95 24.33
N THR A 186 -0.26 4.12 25.51
CA THR A 186 -1.38 3.29 25.97
C THR A 186 -2.69 3.76 25.32
N PRO A 187 -3.77 2.95 25.34
CA PRO A 187 -5.09 3.35 24.83
C PRO A 187 -5.56 4.71 25.35
N GLN A 188 -5.39 4.99 26.65
CA GLN A 188 -5.80 6.26 27.24
C GLN A 188 -4.97 7.46 26.72
N LEU A 189 -3.69 7.26 26.42
CA LEU A 189 -2.83 8.30 25.84
C LEU A 189 -3.16 8.54 24.36
N LEU A 190 -3.50 7.49 23.60
CA LEU A 190 -4.01 7.59 22.23
C LEU A 190 -5.29 8.41 22.15
N LEU A 191 -6.25 8.17 23.05
CA LEU A 191 -7.51 8.93 23.09
C LEU A 191 -7.29 10.42 23.37
N ASN A 192 -6.27 10.77 24.17
CA ASN A 192 -5.89 12.16 24.39
C ASN A 192 -5.15 12.73 23.17
N THR A 193 -4.26 11.95 22.56
CA THR A 193 -3.41 12.35 21.41
C THR A 193 -4.26 12.79 20.24
N TYR A 194 -5.18 11.95 19.76
CA TYR A 194 -5.98 12.22 18.56
C TYR A 194 -7.32 12.91 18.86
N ASN A 195 -7.42 13.56 20.04
CA ASN A 195 -8.58 14.31 20.50
C ASN A 195 -9.91 13.52 20.44
N LEU A 196 -9.89 12.30 20.98
CA LEU A 196 -11.03 11.40 21.11
C LEU A 196 -11.60 11.36 22.54
N ARG A 197 -10.82 11.77 23.54
CA ARG A 197 -11.19 11.68 24.96
C ARG A 197 -12.58 12.27 25.25
N GLY A 198 -12.87 13.46 24.71
CA GLY A 198 -14.17 14.12 24.88
C GLY A 198 -15.32 13.34 24.24
N LEU A 199 -15.08 12.61 23.15
CA LEU A 199 -16.05 11.72 22.51
C LEU A 199 -16.27 10.44 23.34
N ALA A 200 -15.20 9.84 23.86
CA ALA A 200 -15.27 8.66 24.73
C ALA A 200 -16.01 8.96 26.05
N GLU A 201 -15.74 10.11 26.69
CA GLU A 201 -16.46 10.59 27.88
C GLU A 201 -17.96 10.87 27.63
N GLN A 202 -18.35 11.13 26.37
CA GLN A 202 -19.75 11.22 25.94
C GLN A 202 -20.39 9.86 25.58
N GLY A 203 -19.64 8.75 25.66
CA GLY A 203 -20.10 7.40 25.32
C GLY A 203 -19.98 7.03 23.83
N TYR A 204 -19.18 7.75 23.05
CA TYR A 204 -18.81 7.36 21.69
C TYR A 204 -17.56 6.48 21.71
N THR A 205 -17.79 5.17 21.66
CA THR A 205 -16.81 4.07 21.88
C THR A 205 -16.77 3.07 20.71
N GLY A 206 -17.37 3.43 19.57
CA GLY A 206 -17.60 2.54 18.42
C GLY A 206 -18.80 1.61 18.60
N LYS A 207 -19.65 1.85 19.61
CA LYS A 207 -20.80 1.00 19.93
C LYS A 207 -21.77 0.90 18.75
N GLY A 208 -22.12 -0.34 18.40
CA GLY A 208 -23.00 -0.65 17.26
C GLY A 208 -22.30 -0.63 15.90
N GLN A 209 -21.02 -0.27 15.84
CA GLN A 209 -20.21 -0.37 14.61
C GLN A 209 -19.58 -1.75 14.47
N THR A 210 -19.11 -2.05 13.26
CA THR A 210 -18.27 -3.22 12.97
C THR A 210 -16.98 -2.73 12.31
N ILE A 211 -15.85 -3.23 12.78
CA ILE A 211 -14.53 -3.05 12.15
C ILE A 211 -14.14 -4.41 11.56
N VAL A 212 -13.87 -4.42 10.26
CA VAL A 212 -13.39 -5.59 9.50
C VAL A 212 -11.90 -5.38 9.21
N ILE A 213 -11.10 -6.35 9.60
CA ILE A 213 -9.65 -6.36 9.40
C ILE A 213 -9.34 -7.45 8.38
N PHE A 214 -8.70 -7.07 7.27
CA PHE A 214 -8.33 -8.01 6.22
C PHE A 214 -6.90 -8.49 6.46
N ALA A 215 -6.74 -9.81 6.68
CA ALA A 215 -5.60 -10.37 7.37
C ALA A 215 -4.89 -11.48 6.57
N PHE A 216 -3.57 -11.53 6.68
CA PHE A 216 -2.74 -12.62 6.17
C PHE A 216 -2.23 -13.57 7.27
N ASP A 217 -2.05 -13.14 8.52
CA ASP A 217 -1.79 -14.01 9.67
C ASP A 217 -2.98 -14.12 10.62
N GLY A 218 -2.95 -15.08 11.53
CA GLY A 218 -3.89 -15.18 12.63
C GLY A 218 -3.46 -14.36 13.83
N PHE A 219 -4.26 -14.44 14.88
CA PHE A 219 -3.97 -13.93 16.21
C PHE A 219 -4.02 -15.07 17.25
N ASP A 220 -3.52 -14.83 18.45
CA ASP A 220 -3.81 -15.65 19.64
C ASP A 220 -4.84 -14.90 20.51
N GLN A 221 -5.90 -15.60 20.94
CA GLN A 221 -6.90 -15.02 21.85
C GLN A 221 -6.31 -14.71 23.22
N ALA A 222 -5.27 -15.44 23.66
CA ALA A 222 -4.58 -15.14 24.92
C ALA A 222 -3.90 -13.76 24.89
N ASP A 223 -3.36 -13.34 23.74
CA ASP A 223 -2.78 -12.01 23.58
C ASP A 223 -3.84 -10.91 23.68
N LEU A 224 -5.01 -11.12 23.06
CA LEU A 224 -6.14 -10.18 23.11
C LEU A 224 -6.75 -10.07 24.52
N ASP A 225 -6.90 -11.19 25.22
CA ASP A 225 -7.38 -11.23 26.61
C ASP A 225 -6.38 -10.54 27.55
N THR A 226 -5.08 -10.82 27.40
CA THR A 226 -4.02 -10.17 28.19
C THR A 226 -3.96 -8.68 27.90
N TYR A 227 -4.13 -8.26 26.65
CA TYR A 227 -4.21 -6.84 26.26
C TYR A 227 -5.37 -6.12 26.96
N ALA A 228 -6.57 -6.69 26.87
CA ALA A 228 -7.77 -6.14 27.47
C ALA A 228 -7.63 -6.00 29.00
N ASP A 229 -7.14 -7.04 29.68
CA ASP A 229 -6.86 -7.02 31.12
C ASP A 229 -5.78 -6.00 31.49
N THR A 230 -4.73 -5.85 30.69
CA THR A 230 -3.59 -4.96 30.96
C THR A 230 -3.96 -3.48 30.88
N PHE A 231 -4.89 -3.12 29.99
CA PHE A 231 -5.28 -1.73 29.73
C PHE A 231 -6.70 -1.38 30.20
N ASP A 232 -7.33 -2.25 31.01
CA ASP A 232 -8.67 -2.09 31.59
C ASP A 232 -9.76 -1.86 30.51
N LEU A 233 -9.68 -2.65 29.43
CA LEU A 233 -10.59 -2.65 28.28
C LEU A 233 -11.47 -3.92 28.27
N PRO A 234 -12.66 -3.89 27.66
CA PRO A 234 -13.53 -5.06 27.62
C PRO A 234 -12.93 -6.18 26.74
N ARG A 235 -12.74 -7.38 27.31
CA ARG A 235 -12.34 -8.57 26.53
C ARG A 235 -13.28 -8.80 25.34
N PHE A 236 -12.70 -9.21 24.22
CA PHE A 236 -13.42 -9.40 22.96
C PHE A 236 -12.90 -10.61 22.19
N THR A 237 -13.77 -11.27 21.44
CA THR A 237 -13.42 -12.37 20.54
C THR A 237 -13.77 -11.94 19.10
N PRO A 238 -12.79 -11.89 18.19
CA PRO A 238 -13.06 -11.55 16.79
C PRO A 238 -13.89 -12.61 16.08
N ILE A 239 -14.78 -12.18 15.18
CA ILE A 239 -15.49 -13.10 14.27
C ILE A 239 -14.57 -13.44 13.10
N LEU A 240 -14.42 -14.73 12.78
CA LEU A 240 -13.59 -15.20 11.67
C LEU A 240 -14.42 -15.44 10.40
N VAL A 241 -13.93 -14.94 9.26
CA VAL A 241 -14.48 -15.17 7.93
C VAL A 241 -13.39 -15.78 7.05
N GLY A 242 -13.68 -16.91 6.41
CA GLY A 242 -12.67 -17.67 5.65
C GLY A 242 -11.70 -18.50 6.50
N GLY A 243 -12.02 -18.73 7.78
CA GLY A 243 -11.18 -19.45 8.74
C GLY A 243 -10.09 -18.59 9.38
N GLN A 244 -9.34 -19.15 10.33
CA GLN A 244 -8.16 -18.48 10.88
C GLN A 244 -7.08 -18.41 9.79
N PRO A 245 -6.45 -17.25 9.53
CA PRO A 245 -5.35 -17.18 8.58
C PRO A 245 -4.09 -17.91 9.11
N SER A 246 -2.99 -17.87 8.34
CA SER A 246 -1.75 -18.60 8.66
C SER A 246 -1.17 -18.27 10.05
N THR A 247 -0.32 -19.12 10.63
CA THR A 247 0.29 -18.97 11.98
C THR A 247 0.54 -17.51 12.37
N PRO A 248 0.07 -17.06 13.56
CA PRO A 248 0.25 -15.69 14.02
C PRO A 248 1.70 -15.22 13.92
N ARG A 249 1.90 -14.00 13.38
CA ARG A 249 3.21 -13.34 13.25
C ARG A 249 3.25 -12.01 14.02
N GLY A 250 2.08 -11.41 14.23
CA GLY A 250 1.86 -10.28 15.12
C GLY A 250 1.00 -9.18 14.51
N GLU A 251 0.82 -9.18 13.19
CA GLU A 251 0.12 -8.12 12.46
C GLU A 251 -1.35 -8.08 12.86
N THR A 252 -2.09 -9.17 12.62
CA THR A 252 -3.52 -9.22 12.95
C THR A 252 -3.77 -9.05 14.46
N THR A 253 -2.83 -9.46 15.31
CA THR A 253 -2.87 -9.20 16.76
C THR A 253 -2.76 -7.70 17.06
N MET A 254 -1.80 -6.99 16.44
CA MET A 254 -1.65 -5.54 16.55
C MET A 254 -2.88 -4.81 16.01
N ASP A 255 -3.35 -5.12 14.80
CA ASP A 255 -4.50 -4.49 14.17
C ASP A 255 -5.75 -4.52 15.08
N LEU A 256 -6.04 -5.71 15.62
CA LEU A 256 -7.17 -5.95 16.51
C LEU A 256 -7.05 -5.13 17.80
N GLN A 257 -5.86 -5.06 18.39
CA GLN A 257 -5.63 -4.34 19.64
C GLN A 257 -5.67 -2.82 19.44
N VAL A 258 -5.06 -2.30 18.39
CA VAL A 258 -5.03 -0.87 18.07
C VAL A 258 -6.43 -0.35 17.71
N ALA A 259 -7.19 -1.08 16.89
CA ALA A 259 -8.60 -0.76 16.64
C ALA A 259 -9.47 -0.87 17.91
N HIS A 260 -9.18 -1.85 18.77
CA HIS A 260 -9.89 -2.01 20.05
C HIS A 260 -9.58 -0.89 21.05
N ALA A 261 -8.35 -0.35 21.07
CA ALA A 261 -7.94 0.75 21.94
C ALA A 261 -8.77 2.02 21.73
N ILE A 262 -9.14 2.31 20.48
CA ILE A 262 -9.94 3.49 20.11
C ILE A 262 -11.45 3.20 20.19
N ALA A 263 -11.87 2.02 19.72
CA ALA A 263 -13.27 1.65 19.57
C ALA A 263 -13.60 0.33 20.33
N PRO A 264 -13.53 0.30 21.67
CA PRO A 264 -13.65 -0.93 22.44
C PRO A 264 -15.01 -1.63 22.26
N ASP A 265 -16.10 -0.88 22.11
CA ASP A 265 -17.47 -1.41 21.93
C ASP A 265 -17.83 -1.76 20.48
N ALA A 266 -16.94 -1.49 19.51
CA ALA A 266 -17.14 -1.96 18.14
C ALA A 266 -16.99 -3.49 18.06
N ARG A 267 -17.74 -4.13 17.16
CA ARG A 267 -17.57 -5.56 16.83
C ARG A 267 -16.34 -5.73 15.93
N LYS A 268 -15.44 -6.68 16.25
CA LYS A 268 -14.24 -6.97 15.47
C LYS A 268 -14.48 -8.21 14.59
N VAL A 269 -14.10 -8.11 13.32
CA VAL A 269 -14.17 -9.20 12.33
C VAL A 269 -12.79 -9.32 11.67
N VAL A 270 -12.30 -10.54 11.51
CA VAL A 270 -11.10 -10.86 10.73
C VAL A 270 -11.52 -11.61 9.47
N VAL A 271 -11.18 -11.06 8.31
CA VAL A 271 -11.37 -11.71 7.00
C VAL A 271 -10.03 -12.27 6.54
N ASN A 272 -9.98 -13.57 6.30
CA ASN A 272 -8.79 -14.25 5.81
C ASN A 272 -8.54 -13.91 4.33
N ALA A 273 -7.60 -12.99 4.09
CA ALA A 273 -7.23 -12.54 2.76
C ALA A 273 -6.26 -13.51 2.05
N ARG A 274 -5.70 -14.52 2.72
CA ARG A 274 -4.71 -15.45 2.12
C ARG A 274 -5.12 -16.09 0.79
N PRO A 275 -6.38 -16.48 0.55
CA PRO A 275 -6.78 -17.07 -0.74
C PRO A 275 -6.60 -16.12 -1.93
N THR A 276 -6.59 -14.79 -1.71
CA THR A 276 -6.40 -13.79 -2.78
C THR A 276 -5.00 -13.82 -3.40
N VAL A 277 -4.01 -14.41 -2.72
CA VAL A 277 -2.61 -14.49 -3.16
C VAL A 277 -2.16 -15.93 -3.45
N GLN A 278 -3.13 -16.82 -3.71
CA GLN A 278 -2.91 -18.23 -4.02
C GLN A 278 -3.46 -18.57 -5.41
N GLY A 279 -2.57 -18.91 -6.34
CA GLY A 279 -2.91 -19.09 -7.76
C GLY A 279 -3.39 -17.79 -8.41
N ASP A 280 -3.99 -17.92 -9.59
CA ASP A 280 -4.26 -16.81 -10.50
C ASP A 280 -5.46 -15.94 -10.09
N GLY A 281 -5.69 -14.83 -10.80
CA GLY A 281 -6.87 -14.00 -10.61
C GLY A 281 -6.93 -13.27 -9.26
N ALA A 282 -5.78 -12.84 -8.75
CA ALA A 282 -5.67 -12.21 -7.42
C ALA A 282 -6.64 -11.05 -7.22
N TYR A 283 -6.67 -10.07 -8.13
CA TYR A 283 -7.53 -8.89 -8.00
C TYR A 283 -9.02 -9.18 -8.14
N GLU A 284 -9.41 -10.19 -8.93
CA GLU A 284 -10.79 -10.72 -8.96
C GLU A 284 -11.17 -11.33 -7.60
N LYS A 285 -10.29 -12.14 -7.01
CA LYS A 285 -10.48 -12.72 -5.67
C LYS A 285 -10.54 -11.66 -4.57
N ILE A 286 -9.77 -10.57 -4.69
CA ILE A 286 -9.89 -9.41 -3.78
C ILE A 286 -11.28 -8.78 -3.94
N GLY A 287 -11.72 -8.46 -5.16
CA GLY A 287 -13.05 -7.90 -5.42
C GLY A 287 -14.17 -8.77 -4.81
N GLN A 288 -14.13 -10.08 -5.05
CA GLN A 288 -15.07 -11.05 -4.48
C GLN A 288 -15.03 -11.07 -2.93
N MET A 289 -13.83 -11.04 -2.33
CA MET A 289 -13.65 -10.98 -0.88
C MET A 289 -14.27 -9.70 -0.28
N LEU A 290 -14.12 -8.55 -0.95
CA LEU A 290 -14.71 -7.28 -0.51
C LEU A 290 -16.24 -7.29 -0.63
N GLU A 291 -16.78 -7.78 -1.75
CA GLU A 291 -18.23 -7.96 -1.92
C GLU A 291 -18.84 -8.91 -0.88
N ASP A 292 -18.15 -10.01 -0.54
CA ASP A 292 -18.58 -10.97 0.48
C ASP A 292 -18.53 -10.37 1.89
N ALA A 293 -17.51 -9.56 2.20
CA ALA A 293 -17.40 -8.83 3.46
C ALA A 293 -18.51 -7.79 3.61
N ASP A 294 -18.78 -7.00 2.56
CA ASP A 294 -19.82 -5.97 2.50
C ASP A 294 -21.23 -6.57 2.61
N ARG A 295 -21.47 -7.71 1.96
CA ARG A 295 -22.75 -8.44 2.04
C ARG A 295 -23.04 -8.97 3.45
N GLN A 296 -22.00 -9.34 4.21
CA GLN A 296 -22.12 -9.83 5.59
C GLN A 296 -22.12 -8.69 6.63
N PHE A 297 -21.40 -7.61 6.36
CA PHE A 297 -21.18 -6.48 7.28
C PHE A 297 -21.34 -5.13 6.55
N PRO A 298 -22.54 -4.80 6.02
CA PRO A 298 -22.75 -3.58 5.26
C PRO A 298 -22.58 -2.35 6.16
N GLY A 299 -21.88 -1.33 5.66
CA GLY A 299 -21.57 -0.12 6.43
C GLY A 299 -20.51 -0.30 7.52
N ALA A 300 -19.75 -1.40 7.49
CA ALA A 300 -18.61 -1.59 8.38
C ALA A 300 -17.45 -0.65 8.03
N VAL A 301 -16.54 -0.44 8.97
CA VAL A 301 -15.25 0.20 8.71
C VAL A 301 -14.24 -0.90 8.36
N TRP A 302 -13.49 -0.72 7.28
CA TRP A 302 -12.52 -1.68 6.77
C TRP A 302 -11.10 -1.18 7.03
N SER A 303 -10.24 -2.07 7.53
CA SER A 303 -8.81 -1.85 7.75
C SER A 303 -8.01 -2.88 6.97
N PHE A 304 -7.05 -2.39 6.20
CA PHE A 304 -6.06 -3.17 5.49
C PHE A 304 -4.68 -2.79 6.03
N SER A 305 -4.01 -3.77 6.63
CA SER A 305 -2.60 -3.71 7.07
C SER A 305 -1.72 -4.55 6.13
N ILE A 306 -2.26 -4.87 4.95
CA ILE A 306 -1.70 -5.83 4.00
C ILE A 306 -1.66 -5.23 2.60
N GLY A 307 -0.59 -5.55 1.87
CA GLY A 307 -0.33 -5.04 0.54
C GLY A 307 -0.33 -6.13 -0.55
N TRP A 308 -0.70 -5.73 -1.76
CA TRP A 308 -0.74 -6.55 -2.97
C TRP A 308 0.06 -5.89 -4.10
N GLY A 309 1.29 -6.35 -4.27
CA GLY A 309 2.20 -5.89 -5.32
C GLY A 309 2.62 -4.43 -5.18
N CYS A 310 3.06 -3.85 -6.28
CA CYS A 310 3.17 -2.40 -6.42
C CYS A 310 2.50 -1.97 -7.73
N ASP A 311 2.11 -0.71 -7.80
CA ASP A 311 1.33 -0.13 -8.88
C ASP A 311 2.00 -0.22 -10.26
N LYS A 312 3.34 -0.26 -10.35
CA LYS A 312 4.07 -0.48 -11.62
C LYS A 312 4.06 -1.95 -12.13
N LEU A 313 3.67 -2.93 -11.31
CA LEU A 313 3.60 -4.35 -11.71
C LEU A 313 2.32 -4.72 -12.47
N ILE A 314 1.35 -3.80 -12.58
CA ILE A 314 0.00 -4.04 -13.12
C ILE A 314 -0.49 -2.85 -13.97
N THR A 315 -1.78 -2.84 -14.29
CA THR A 315 -2.52 -1.73 -14.92
C THR A 315 -3.74 -1.34 -14.07
N ALA A 316 -4.40 -0.24 -14.43
CA ALA A 316 -5.66 0.17 -13.78
C ALA A 316 -6.80 -0.85 -14.04
N ALA A 317 -6.82 -1.48 -15.22
CA ALA A 317 -7.77 -2.54 -15.57
C ALA A 317 -7.70 -3.76 -14.64
N ASP A 318 -6.49 -4.17 -14.20
CA ASP A 318 -6.32 -5.30 -13.29
C ASP A 318 -7.05 -5.08 -11.95
N LEU A 319 -7.11 -3.83 -11.48
CA LEU A 319 -7.74 -3.43 -10.23
C LEU A 319 -9.25 -3.13 -10.34
N ALA A 320 -9.83 -3.15 -11.54
CA ALA A 320 -11.26 -2.86 -11.75
C ALA A 320 -12.23 -3.68 -10.86
N PRO A 321 -12.01 -4.97 -10.58
CA PRO A 321 -12.86 -5.74 -9.65
C PRO A 321 -12.83 -5.18 -8.22
N VAL A 322 -11.65 -4.75 -7.75
CA VAL A 322 -11.44 -4.19 -6.41
C VAL A 322 -12.12 -2.84 -6.29
N ARG A 323 -11.94 -1.97 -7.30
CA ARG A 323 -12.56 -0.64 -7.37
C ARG A 323 -14.08 -0.73 -7.41
N SER A 324 -14.62 -1.64 -8.22
CA SER A 324 -16.07 -1.89 -8.31
C SER A 324 -16.65 -2.31 -6.95
N ALA A 325 -15.98 -3.20 -6.23
CA ALA A 325 -16.41 -3.65 -4.90
C ALA A 325 -16.36 -2.53 -3.85
N LEU A 326 -15.28 -1.73 -3.82
CA LEU A 326 -15.14 -0.57 -2.91
C LEU A 326 -16.21 0.49 -3.18
N ALA A 327 -16.36 0.92 -4.44
CA ALA A 327 -17.38 1.87 -4.86
C ALA A 327 -18.80 1.41 -4.47
N ALA A 328 -19.10 0.13 -4.67
CA ALA A 328 -20.37 -0.45 -4.25
C ALA A 328 -20.53 -0.42 -2.71
N ALA A 329 -19.49 -0.71 -1.94
CA ALA A 329 -19.54 -0.72 -0.48
C ALA A 329 -19.71 0.70 0.11
N HIS A 330 -19.07 1.72 -0.46
CA HIS A 330 -19.24 3.11 -0.03
C HIS A 330 -20.69 3.58 -0.09
N THR A 331 -21.49 3.12 -1.07
CA THR A 331 -22.94 3.45 -1.14
C THR A 331 -23.75 2.94 0.07
N ARG A 332 -23.22 1.99 0.84
CA ARG A 332 -23.82 1.46 2.08
C ARG A 332 -23.23 2.09 3.35
N GLY A 333 -22.32 3.05 3.21
CA GLY A 333 -21.65 3.72 4.32
C GLY A 333 -20.35 3.04 4.77
N THR A 334 -19.84 2.05 4.03
CA THR A 334 -18.55 1.41 4.30
C THR A 334 -17.41 2.40 4.04
N THR A 335 -16.47 2.52 4.97
CA THR A 335 -15.26 3.36 4.84
C THR A 335 -14.03 2.45 4.92
N ALA A 336 -13.05 2.65 4.03
CA ALA A 336 -11.91 1.75 3.88
C ALA A 336 -10.57 2.48 4.01
N PHE A 337 -9.74 2.00 4.94
CA PHE A 337 -8.40 2.51 5.24
C PHE A 337 -7.34 1.46 4.91
N ASN A 338 -6.33 1.82 4.12
CA ASN A 338 -5.17 0.96 3.89
C ASN A 338 -3.89 1.63 4.41
N ALA A 339 -2.95 0.80 4.87
CA ALA A 339 -1.60 1.19 5.21
C ALA A 339 -0.82 1.51 3.92
N SER A 340 -0.35 2.74 3.77
CA SER A 340 0.35 3.24 2.55
C SER A 340 1.64 2.50 2.23
N GLY A 341 2.27 1.89 3.24
CA GLY A 341 3.46 1.09 3.09
C GLY A 341 4.58 1.48 4.06
N ASP A 342 5.53 0.57 4.19
CA ASP A 342 6.63 0.66 5.16
C ASP A 342 8.01 0.74 4.49
N LEU A 343 8.08 0.84 3.15
CA LEU A 343 9.33 0.98 2.38
C LEU A 343 9.61 2.42 1.92
N ALA A 344 9.04 3.41 2.60
CA ALA A 344 9.35 4.82 2.40
C ALA A 344 9.11 5.35 0.95
N GLY A 345 8.13 4.81 0.22
CA GLY A 345 7.85 5.16 -1.19
C GLY A 345 8.57 4.27 -2.20
N LEU A 346 9.20 3.19 -1.74
CA LEU A 346 9.91 2.19 -2.53
C LEU A 346 9.14 0.86 -2.60
N GLU A 347 7.81 0.91 -2.72
CA GLU A 347 6.99 -0.31 -2.64
C GLU A 347 7.25 -1.29 -3.80
N CYS A 348 7.82 -0.81 -4.92
CA CYS A 348 8.28 -1.65 -6.03
C CYS A 348 9.63 -2.32 -5.80
N LYS A 349 10.38 -1.96 -4.74
CA LYS A 349 11.58 -2.68 -4.33
C LYS A 349 11.21 -4.10 -3.91
N GLY A 350 11.50 -5.07 -4.76
CA GLY A 350 11.18 -6.50 -4.58
C GLY A 350 11.89 -7.14 -3.39
N GLY A 351 11.40 -6.85 -2.18
CA GLY A 351 12.16 -6.90 -0.93
C GLY A 351 12.92 -8.19 -0.61
N GLN A 352 13.95 -8.00 0.24
CA GLN A 352 15.04 -8.89 0.66
C GLN A 352 16.41 -8.64 -0.01
N ASP A 353 16.50 -7.88 -1.12
CA ASP A 353 17.80 -7.42 -1.66
C ASP A 353 18.12 -5.98 -1.21
N TRP A 354 18.12 -5.78 0.11
CA TRP A 354 18.43 -4.52 0.81
C TRP A 354 19.87 -4.01 0.55
N SER A 355 20.71 -4.85 -0.06
CA SER A 355 22.10 -4.55 -0.43
C SER A 355 22.21 -3.59 -1.63
N SER A 356 21.13 -3.47 -2.42
CA SER A 356 21.07 -2.60 -3.61
C SER A 356 20.59 -1.20 -3.21
N ALA A 357 21.35 -0.18 -3.61
CA ALA A 357 20.89 1.21 -3.51
C ALA A 357 19.57 1.37 -4.30
N PRO A 358 18.55 2.07 -3.75
CA PRO A 358 17.31 2.33 -4.48
C PRO A 358 17.53 3.03 -5.83
N GLY A 359 16.71 2.68 -6.82
CA GLY A 359 16.65 3.35 -8.13
C GLY A 359 15.23 3.68 -8.55
N ASP A 360 15.07 4.34 -9.71
CA ASP A 360 13.76 4.85 -10.19
C ASP A 360 12.69 3.76 -10.37
N ASP A 361 13.11 2.51 -10.61
CA ASP A 361 12.21 1.35 -10.67
C ASP A 361 11.75 0.88 -9.29
N ASP A 362 12.57 1.04 -8.24
CA ASP A 362 12.17 0.66 -6.87
C ASP A 362 11.06 1.59 -6.33
N ILE A 363 10.99 2.83 -6.81
CA ILE A 363 9.92 3.80 -6.48
C ILE A 363 8.57 3.25 -6.93
N GLY A 364 7.57 3.31 -6.06
CA GLY A 364 6.20 2.96 -6.40
C GLY A 364 5.32 2.82 -5.16
N LEU A 365 4.04 2.56 -5.38
CA LEU A 365 3.02 2.53 -4.33
C LEU A 365 2.41 1.13 -4.21
N ASP A 366 1.82 0.78 -3.06
CA ASP A 366 0.99 -0.42 -2.99
C ASP A 366 -0.21 -0.30 -3.94
N SER A 367 -0.50 -1.35 -4.69
CA SER A 367 -1.51 -1.33 -5.76
C SER A 367 -2.92 -1.10 -5.25
N VAL A 368 -3.25 -1.58 -4.05
CA VAL A 368 -4.59 -1.45 -3.46
C VAL A 368 -4.66 -0.18 -2.60
N ALA A 369 -3.61 0.17 -1.86
CA ALA A 369 -3.56 1.40 -1.09
C ALA A 369 -3.68 2.66 -1.97
N SER A 370 -3.04 2.64 -3.14
CA SER A 370 -3.09 3.74 -4.12
C SER A 370 -4.41 3.87 -4.89
N LEU A 371 -5.44 3.06 -4.61
CA LEU A 371 -6.76 3.23 -5.21
C LEU A 371 -7.41 4.57 -4.80
N PRO A 372 -8.08 5.30 -5.70
CA PRO A 372 -8.86 6.50 -5.36
C PRO A 372 -9.96 6.24 -4.33
N GLU A 373 -10.53 5.03 -4.32
CA GLU A 373 -11.59 4.59 -3.41
C GLU A 373 -11.07 4.17 -2.01
N ILE A 374 -9.76 4.09 -1.82
CA ILE A 374 -9.14 3.84 -0.51
C ILE A 374 -8.70 5.15 0.11
N THR A 375 -9.01 5.36 1.39
CA THR A 375 -8.35 6.38 2.19
C THR A 375 -6.98 5.86 2.61
N ASP A 376 -5.93 6.34 1.95
CA ASP A 376 -4.57 5.85 2.16
C ASP A 376 -3.92 6.49 3.40
N VAL A 377 -3.28 5.67 4.25
CA VAL A 377 -2.83 6.08 5.59
C VAL A 377 -1.30 6.01 5.71
N GLY A 378 -0.71 7.19 5.83
CA GLY A 378 0.70 7.44 6.11
C GLY A 378 1.08 7.36 7.59
N GLY A 379 2.38 7.54 7.85
CA GLY A 379 3.01 7.31 9.14
C GLY A 379 3.82 8.48 9.68
N THR A 380 3.65 8.76 10.98
CA THR A 380 4.39 9.80 11.71
C THR A 380 5.23 9.23 12.87
N THR A 381 6.29 9.97 13.22
CA THR A 381 6.97 9.91 14.51
C THR A 381 6.36 10.98 15.42
N LEU A 382 5.89 10.60 16.60
CA LEU A 382 5.03 11.44 17.45
C LEU A 382 5.71 11.83 18.77
N SER A 383 5.52 13.08 19.20
CA SER A 383 5.82 13.55 20.55
C SER A 383 4.56 14.01 21.29
N THR A 384 4.41 13.55 22.53
CA THR A 384 3.32 13.93 23.44
C THR A 384 3.85 14.44 24.78
N THR A 385 2.98 15.10 25.55
CA THR A 385 3.16 15.27 26.99
C THR A 385 3.07 13.92 27.73
N ALA A 386 3.38 13.91 29.03
CA ALA A 386 3.26 12.72 29.88
C ALA A 386 1.81 12.20 30.04
N ASP A 387 0.81 13.06 29.85
CA ASP A 387 -0.62 12.73 29.82
C ASP A 387 -1.16 12.50 28.41
N GLY A 388 -0.31 12.46 27.38
CA GLY A 388 -0.70 12.08 26.02
C GLY A 388 -1.37 13.21 25.24
N ALA A 389 -1.23 14.48 25.65
CA ALA A 389 -1.58 15.60 24.78
C ALA A 389 -0.52 15.72 23.68
N TRP A 390 -0.96 15.90 22.44
CA TRP A 390 -0.09 16.08 21.28
C TRP A 390 0.80 17.32 21.43
N LEU A 391 2.08 17.21 21.03
CA LEU A 391 3.04 18.32 21.02
C LEU A 391 3.59 18.62 19.63
N ALA A 392 4.00 17.58 18.90
CA ALA A 392 4.57 17.68 17.57
C ALA A 392 4.58 16.30 16.88
N GLU A 393 4.55 16.29 15.55
CA GLU A 393 4.81 15.14 14.71
C GLU A 393 5.83 15.50 13.62
N GLN A 394 6.53 14.49 13.13
CA GLN A 394 7.34 14.52 11.91
C GLN A 394 7.03 13.27 11.08
N ALA A 395 7.38 13.25 9.80
CA ALA A 395 7.28 12.03 8.99
C ALA A 395 8.11 10.89 9.58
N TRP A 396 7.57 9.67 9.55
CA TRP A 396 8.28 8.47 9.98
C TRP A 396 9.20 7.97 8.86
N PHE A 397 10.52 8.05 9.08
CA PHE A 397 11.53 7.50 8.16
C PHE A 397 12.85 7.16 8.87
N ASP A 398 13.16 5.86 8.94
CA ASP A 398 14.47 5.31 9.25
C ASP A 398 15.31 5.20 7.96
N VAL A 399 16.13 6.22 7.73
CA VAL A 399 16.98 6.34 6.53
C VAL A 399 17.96 5.15 6.39
N PRO A 400 18.70 4.72 7.44
CA PRO A 400 19.55 3.53 7.37
C PRO A 400 18.85 2.24 6.90
N LEU A 401 17.59 2.04 7.29
CA LEU A 401 16.82 0.84 6.95
C LEU A 401 16.01 0.97 5.66
N SER A 402 15.92 2.18 5.08
CA SER A 402 14.96 2.50 4.00
C SER A 402 13.52 2.13 4.38
N GLN A 403 13.18 2.32 5.65
CA GLN A 403 11.90 1.94 6.25
C GLN A 403 11.19 3.19 6.75
N GLY A 404 9.91 3.35 6.40
CA GLY A 404 9.16 4.54 6.73
C GLY A 404 7.87 4.62 5.93
N THR A 405 7.13 5.71 6.12
CA THR A 405 5.83 5.91 5.48
C THR A 405 5.90 5.85 3.95
N GLY A 406 5.06 5.00 3.37
CA GLY A 406 4.69 5.06 1.96
C GLY A 406 4.12 6.42 1.61
N GLY A 407 4.11 6.72 0.31
CA GLY A 407 3.67 8.01 -0.22
C GLY A 407 4.36 8.37 -1.53
N GLY A 408 3.66 9.08 -2.41
CA GLY A 408 4.14 9.41 -3.74
C GLY A 408 3.04 9.71 -4.76
N VAL A 409 3.37 9.48 -6.03
CA VAL A 409 2.49 9.73 -7.18
C VAL A 409 2.15 8.40 -7.84
N SER A 410 0.87 8.08 -8.00
CA SER A 410 0.44 6.83 -8.64
C SER A 410 0.85 6.74 -10.11
N ALA A 411 1.38 5.59 -10.50
CA ALA A 411 1.64 5.23 -11.89
C ALA A 411 0.34 4.96 -12.68
N LEU A 412 -0.75 4.59 -11.98
CA LEU A 412 -1.97 4.04 -12.56
C LEU A 412 -3.10 5.07 -12.71
N PHE A 413 -3.42 5.81 -11.65
CA PHE A 413 -4.67 6.56 -11.56
C PHE A 413 -4.48 8.05 -11.82
N ASP A 414 -5.33 8.63 -12.67
CA ASP A 414 -5.45 10.08 -12.84
C ASP A 414 -5.91 10.76 -11.54
N ARG A 415 -5.60 12.06 -11.41
CA ARG A 415 -5.91 12.84 -10.20
C ARG A 415 -7.43 12.93 -10.01
N PRO A 416 -8.01 12.39 -8.91
CA PRO A 416 -9.44 12.45 -8.69
C PRO A 416 -9.93 13.89 -8.53
N ASP A 417 -11.18 14.17 -8.91
CA ASP A 417 -11.78 15.51 -8.84
C ASP A 417 -11.67 16.16 -7.46
N TRP A 418 -11.82 15.37 -6.38
CA TRP A 418 -11.66 15.86 -5.02
C TRP A 418 -10.21 16.23 -4.68
N GLN A 419 -9.21 15.67 -5.34
CA GLN A 419 -7.78 15.99 -5.16
C GLN A 419 -7.31 17.14 -6.06
N GLN A 420 -8.11 17.56 -7.06
CA GLN A 420 -7.76 18.70 -7.90
C GLN A 420 -7.57 19.98 -7.07
N GLY A 421 -6.57 20.79 -7.44
CA GLY A 421 -6.21 22.03 -6.75
C GLY A 421 -5.32 21.85 -5.51
N PHE A 422 -5.09 20.62 -5.05
CA PHE A 422 -3.97 20.30 -4.16
C PHE A 422 -2.71 20.08 -4.98
N SER A 423 -1.55 20.40 -4.40
CA SER A 423 -0.22 20.20 -4.99
C SER A 423 0.75 19.95 -3.85
N ALA A 424 1.62 18.95 -3.98
CA ALA A 424 2.64 18.65 -3.00
C ALA A 424 4.04 19.09 -3.48
N PRO A 425 5.01 19.26 -2.59
CA PRO A 425 6.42 19.11 -2.94
C PRO A 425 6.63 17.79 -3.71
N ASP A 426 7.56 17.81 -4.67
CA ASP A 426 7.98 16.62 -5.41
C ASP A 426 6.88 15.92 -6.27
N ASP A 427 5.67 16.48 -6.42
CA ASP A 427 4.58 15.90 -7.24
C ASP A 427 4.79 15.97 -8.78
N GLY A 428 5.86 16.61 -9.22
CA GLY A 428 6.25 16.75 -10.63
C GLY A 428 5.23 17.52 -11.51
N GLY A 429 4.20 18.14 -10.92
CA GLY A 429 3.03 18.67 -11.61
C GLY A 429 2.11 17.60 -12.20
N ALA A 430 2.30 16.32 -11.85
CA ALA A 430 1.64 15.19 -12.46
C ALA A 430 0.13 15.16 -12.14
N GLN A 431 -0.73 15.10 -13.15
CA GLN A 431 -2.19 14.99 -12.97
C GLN A 431 -2.63 13.54 -12.62
N ARG A 432 -1.95 12.95 -11.63
CA ARG A 432 -2.20 11.61 -11.09
C ARG A 432 -2.67 11.67 -9.62
N ARG A 433 -3.20 10.55 -9.12
CA ARG A 433 -3.57 10.33 -7.71
C ARG A 433 -2.32 10.40 -6.84
N LEU A 434 -2.33 11.31 -5.86
CA LEU A 434 -1.27 11.50 -4.87
C LEU A 434 -1.57 10.68 -3.61
N THR A 435 -0.54 10.18 -2.92
CA THR A 435 -0.64 9.42 -1.68
C THR A 435 0.39 9.88 -0.64
N PRO A 436 0.15 9.67 0.67
CA PRO A 436 -1.09 9.17 1.28
C PRO A 436 -2.18 10.25 1.32
N ASP A 437 -3.36 9.94 1.86
CA ASP A 437 -4.45 10.90 2.05
C ASP A 437 -4.40 11.57 3.42
N ILE A 438 -4.03 10.81 4.46
CA ILE A 438 -3.95 11.20 5.88
C ILE A 438 -2.82 10.40 6.55
N ALA A 439 -2.45 10.75 7.78
CA ALA A 439 -1.47 9.97 8.55
C ALA A 439 -1.89 9.75 10.02
N ALA A 440 -1.18 8.84 10.69
CA ALA A 440 -1.17 8.69 12.15
C ALA A 440 0.17 8.12 12.63
N VAL A 441 0.35 7.93 13.94
CA VAL A 441 1.60 7.41 14.51
C VAL A 441 1.93 6.01 13.98
N ALA A 442 3.14 5.87 13.44
CA ALA A 442 3.65 4.65 12.82
C ALA A 442 5.07 4.31 13.28
N ASP A 443 5.88 5.28 13.71
CA ASP A 443 7.25 5.01 14.15
C ASP A 443 7.28 4.08 15.38
N PRO A 444 7.92 2.88 15.32
CA PRO A 444 8.02 1.96 16.45
C PRO A 444 8.65 2.55 17.72
N PHE A 445 9.47 3.59 17.61
CA PHE A 445 10.05 4.28 18.76
C PHE A 445 9.04 5.20 19.49
N THR A 446 7.89 5.49 18.86
CA THR A 446 6.82 6.34 19.41
C THR A 446 5.42 5.70 19.31
N GLY A 447 5.34 4.44 18.87
CA GLY A 447 4.11 3.74 18.51
C GLY A 447 3.24 3.33 19.69
N VAL A 448 2.38 2.33 19.50
CA VAL A 448 1.31 1.96 20.44
C VAL A 448 1.71 0.74 21.25
N LYS A 449 1.35 0.70 22.53
CA LYS A 449 1.49 -0.51 23.34
C LYS A 449 0.59 -1.61 22.80
N ILE A 450 1.16 -2.78 22.56
CA ILE A 450 0.48 -4.02 22.16
C ILE A 450 0.89 -5.16 23.07
N VAL A 451 0.17 -6.27 23.03
CA VAL A 451 0.57 -7.55 23.62
C VAL A 451 0.75 -8.58 22.51
N LEU A 452 1.91 -9.24 22.49
CA LEU A 452 2.21 -10.34 21.57
C LEU A 452 2.97 -11.43 22.32
N ASN A 453 2.59 -12.70 22.16
CA ASN A 453 3.12 -13.82 22.94
C ASN A 453 3.05 -13.60 24.47
N ASN A 454 1.97 -12.97 24.94
CA ASN A 454 1.71 -12.50 26.30
C ASN A 454 2.79 -11.54 26.87
N GLN A 455 3.52 -10.83 26.01
CA GLN A 455 4.46 -9.77 26.40
C GLN A 455 3.98 -8.42 25.90
N VAL A 456 4.08 -7.38 26.74
CA VAL A 456 3.81 -6.00 26.32
C VAL A 456 4.98 -5.51 25.47
N LEU A 457 4.70 -5.15 24.22
CA LEU A 457 5.63 -4.60 23.24
C LEU A 457 5.14 -3.22 22.75
N VAL A 458 5.88 -2.62 21.82
CA VAL A 458 5.45 -1.42 21.08
C VAL A 458 5.28 -1.81 19.61
N GLY A 459 4.10 -1.52 19.05
CA GLY A 459 3.79 -1.66 17.64
C GLY A 459 4.26 -0.47 16.81
N GLY A 460 4.10 -0.57 15.50
CA GLY A 460 4.46 0.47 14.55
C GLY A 460 4.13 0.04 13.12
N GLY A 461 4.68 0.74 12.14
CA GLY A 461 4.30 0.59 10.74
C GLY A 461 3.07 1.41 10.38
N THR A 462 2.87 1.62 9.09
CA THR A 462 1.59 2.14 8.57
C THR A 462 0.45 1.14 8.84
N SER A 463 0.75 -0.15 9.04
CA SER A 463 -0.16 -1.15 9.61
C SER A 463 -0.68 -0.82 11.00
N GLN A 464 0.00 0.01 11.80
CA GLN A 464 -0.59 0.53 13.05
C GLN A 464 -1.53 1.72 12.77
N ALA A 465 -1.19 2.54 11.78
CA ALA A 465 -1.92 3.78 11.47
C ALA A 465 -3.31 3.52 10.86
N ALA A 466 -3.43 2.52 9.97
CA ALA A 466 -4.70 2.13 9.35
C ALA A 466 -5.79 1.65 10.35
N PRO A 467 -5.55 0.68 11.24
CA PRO A 467 -6.53 0.22 12.23
C PRO A 467 -6.82 1.27 13.31
N LEU A 468 -5.87 2.17 13.60
CA LEU A 468 -6.11 3.36 14.44
C LEU A 468 -7.17 4.25 13.78
N TRP A 469 -7.00 4.58 12.49
CA TRP A 469 -7.99 5.33 11.72
C TRP A 469 -9.32 4.59 11.55
N ALA A 470 -9.32 3.27 11.43
CA ALA A 470 -10.53 2.47 11.42
C ALA A 470 -11.30 2.54 12.75
N GLY A 471 -10.58 2.52 13.88
CA GLY A 471 -11.14 2.77 15.21
C GLY A 471 -11.72 4.19 15.34
N ILE A 472 -10.99 5.20 14.87
CA ILE A 472 -11.45 6.60 14.81
C ILE A 472 -12.75 6.69 14.01
N ALA A 473 -12.81 6.12 12.81
CA ALA A 473 -13.99 6.16 11.95
C ALA A 473 -15.20 5.44 12.55
N ALA A 474 -15.00 4.37 13.34
CA ALA A 474 -16.09 3.74 14.10
C ALA A 474 -16.65 4.68 15.18
N VAL A 475 -15.79 5.36 15.95
CA VAL A 475 -16.23 6.39 16.92
C VAL A 475 -16.95 7.53 16.20
N MET A 476 -16.43 8.00 15.06
CA MET A 476 -17.05 9.05 14.24
C MET A 476 -18.41 8.64 13.68
N ASN A 477 -18.57 7.43 13.12
CA ASN A 477 -19.85 6.91 12.63
C ASN A 477 -20.92 6.89 13.75
N GLN A 478 -20.55 6.44 14.95
CA GLN A 478 -21.47 6.45 16.09
C GLN A 478 -21.91 7.87 16.44
N TYR A 479 -20.98 8.84 16.46
CA TYR A 479 -21.28 10.25 16.70
C TYR A 479 -22.19 10.85 15.61
N LEU A 480 -21.87 10.63 14.34
CA LEU A 480 -22.60 11.20 13.20
C LEU A 480 -24.06 10.74 13.22
N VAL A 481 -24.30 9.43 13.32
CA VAL A 481 -25.65 8.85 13.38
C VAL A 481 -26.43 9.36 14.60
N ALA A 482 -25.80 9.41 15.78
CA ALA A 482 -26.44 9.93 17.01
C ALA A 482 -26.85 11.42 16.90
N ASN A 483 -26.18 12.19 16.06
CA ASN A 483 -26.41 13.63 15.88
C ASN A 483 -27.19 13.96 14.59
N GLY A 484 -27.84 12.97 13.97
CA GLY A 484 -28.69 13.14 12.78
C GLY A 484 -27.93 13.29 11.46
N GLY A 485 -26.71 12.76 11.39
CA GLY A 485 -25.97 12.47 10.16
C GLY A 485 -26.14 11.01 9.72
N ARG A 486 -25.21 10.55 8.89
CA ARG A 486 -25.16 9.19 8.31
C ARG A 486 -23.76 8.58 8.48
N ALA A 487 -23.64 7.27 8.28
CA ALA A 487 -22.33 6.61 8.20
C ALA A 487 -21.49 7.26 7.07
N ILE A 488 -20.17 7.31 7.26
CA ILE A 488 -19.25 8.10 6.44
C ILE A 488 -19.27 7.67 4.96
N GLY A 489 -19.14 6.38 4.66
CA GLY A 489 -18.99 5.91 3.27
C GLY A 489 -17.62 6.27 2.69
N ASP A 490 -17.59 6.76 1.46
CA ASP A 490 -16.40 7.33 0.83
C ASP A 490 -15.96 8.60 1.57
N LEU A 491 -14.82 8.51 2.25
CA LEU A 491 -14.30 9.56 3.12
C LEU A 491 -13.44 10.58 2.36
N ASN A 492 -12.79 10.18 1.26
CA ASN A 492 -11.80 11.01 0.56
C ASN A 492 -12.39 12.36 0.08
N PRO A 493 -13.53 12.42 -0.64
CA PRO A 493 -14.14 13.70 -1.04
C PRO A 493 -14.38 14.66 0.13
N MET A 494 -14.79 14.13 1.29
CA MET A 494 -15.07 14.94 2.48
C MET A 494 -13.78 15.44 3.15
N LEU A 495 -12.72 14.64 3.25
CA LEU A 495 -11.43 15.07 3.81
C LEU A 495 -10.85 16.26 3.04
N TYR A 496 -10.77 16.17 1.71
CA TYR A 496 -10.24 17.23 0.86
C TYR A 496 -11.19 18.43 0.74
N GLN A 497 -12.51 18.26 0.96
CA GLN A 497 -13.42 19.38 1.15
C GLN A 497 -13.16 20.12 2.47
N ILE A 498 -12.93 19.38 3.57
CA ILE A 498 -12.61 19.96 4.88
C ILE A 498 -11.26 20.70 4.85
N ALA A 499 -10.24 20.11 4.22
CA ALA A 499 -8.92 20.71 4.08
C ALA A 499 -8.90 22.00 3.25
N ARG A 500 -9.78 22.13 2.24
CA ARG A 500 -9.98 23.38 1.49
C ARG A 500 -10.58 24.51 2.33
N GLY A 501 -11.24 24.20 3.43
CA GLY A 501 -11.78 25.19 4.37
C GLY A 501 -12.99 24.67 5.14
N ALA A 502 -12.80 24.40 6.42
CA ALA A 502 -13.86 24.05 7.36
C ALA A 502 -13.85 24.97 8.60
N PRO A 503 -14.95 25.06 9.37
CA PRO A 503 -15.04 25.95 10.54
C PRO A 503 -14.06 25.61 11.67
N LEU A 504 -13.62 24.35 11.77
CA LEU A 504 -12.68 23.87 12.80
C LEU A 504 -11.43 23.27 12.15
N PRO A 505 -10.22 23.43 12.72
CA PRO A 505 -9.01 22.78 12.24
C PRO A 505 -9.09 21.27 12.50
N ALA A 506 -9.33 20.49 11.45
CA ALA A 506 -9.51 19.03 11.53
C ALA A 506 -8.21 18.23 11.45
N PHE A 507 -7.13 18.84 10.96
CA PHE A 507 -5.86 18.18 10.70
C PHE A 507 -4.70 18.92 11.37
N ARG A 508 -3.66 18.17 11.72
CA ARG A 508 -2.38 18.65 12.19
C ARG A 508 -1.35 18.40 11.09
N ASP A 509 -0.93 19.50 10.47
CA ASP A 509 0.03 19.56 9.37
C ASP A 509 1.44 19.12 9.83
N VAL A 510 2.07 18.19 9.11
CA VAL A 510 3.32 17.54 9.49
C VAL A 510 4.46 18.00 8.59
N THR A 511 4.95 19.21 8.83
CA THR A 511 5.85 19.91 7.90
C THR A 511 7.35 19.53 8.00
N LEU A 512 7.70 18.39 8.59
CA LEU A 512 9.09 18.02 8.89
C LEU A 512 9.37 16.55 8.56
N GLY A 513 10.51 16.32 7.91
CA GLY A 513 10.97 14.99 7.50
C GLY A 513 10.67 14.74 6.02
N GLY A 514 10.56 13.46 5.68
CA GLY A 514 10.27 12.99 4.32
C GLY A 514 10.20 11.47 4.33
N ASN A 515 10.07 10.87 3.16
CA ASN A 515 10.36 9.46 2.93
C ASN A 515 11.54 9.34 1.95
N ALA A 516 11.73 8.20 1.26
CA ALA A 516 12.85 8.03 0.35
C ALA A 516 12.69 8.78 -0.99
N VAL A 517 11.49 9.30 -1.28
CA VAL A 517 11.13 9.85 -2.60
C VAL A 517 10.59 11.28 -2.57
N ALA A 518 10.11 11.75 -1.41
CA ALA A 518 9.50 13.08 -1.25
C ALA A 518 9.79 13.70 0.13
N THR A 519 9.70 15.03 0.21
CA THR A 519 9.86 15.80 1.46
C THR A 519 8.52 16.26 2.01
N ALA A 520 8.35 16.20 3.33
CA ALA A 520 7.16 16.73 4.00
C ALA A 520 7.16 18.27 4.02
N GLY A 521 5.99 18.91 4.04
CA GLY A 521 5.90 20.37 3.91
C GLY A 521 4.51 20.95 4.15
N PRO A 522 4.37 22.30 4.21
CA PRO A 522 3.12 22.94 4.61
C PRO A 522 1.93 22.61 3.70
N GLY A 523 0.85 22.12 4.31
CA GLY A 523 -0.41 21.82 3.63
C GLY A 523 -0.60 20.33 3.34
N TYR A 524 -0.64 19.97 2.06
CA TYR A 524 -0.68 18.57 1.61
C TYR A 524 0.68 18.16 1.06
N ASP A 525 1.20 17.02 1.49
CA ASP A 525 2.45 16.46 0.97
C ASP A 525 2.36 14.95 0.65
N LEU A 526 3.36 14.44 -0.09
CA LEU A 526 3.43 13.04 -0.53
C LEU A 526 3.98 12.09 0.55
N VAL A 527 3.92 12.48 1.83
CA VAL A 527 4.57 11.75 2.92
C VAL A 527 3.58 11.50 4.05
N THR A 528 2.74 12.49 4.36
CA THR A 528 1.73 12.44 5.43
C THR A 528 0.34 12.89 4.96
N GLY A 529 0.20 13.26 3.68
CA GLY A 529 -1.08 13.62 3.08
C GLY A 529 -1.59 14.94 3.66
N LEU A 530 -2.82 14.93 4.18
CA LEU A 530 -3.41 16.05 4.91
C LEU A 530 -2.90 16.17 6.38
N GLY A 531 -2.03 15.27 6.83
CA GLY A 531 -1.55 15.19 8.21
C GLY A 531 -2.44 14.33 9.12
N THR A 532 -2.35 14.54 10.43
CA THR A 532 -2.99 13.67 11.44
C THR A 532 -4.27 14.29 12.04
N PRO A 533 -5.20 13.49 12.60
CA PRO A 533 -6.53 14.02 12.96
C PRO A 533 -6.55 14.77 14.29
N ASP A 534 -7.29 15.88 14.30
CA ASP A 534 -8.06 16.29 15.47
C ASP A 534 -9.48 15.72 15.33
N THR A 535 -9.73 14.57 15.96
CA THR A 535 -10.95 13.78 15.68
C THR A 535 -12.24 14.52 16.03
N GLU A 536 -12.27 15.22 17.18
CA GLU A 536 -13.46 15.94 17.60
C GLU A 536 -13.79 17.10 16.64
N ASN A 537 -12.78 17.79 16.09
CA ASN A 537 -13.00 18.81 15.06
C ASN A 537 -13.41 18.19 13.71
N LEU A 538 -12.73 17.11 13.30
CA LEU A 538 -13.02 16.40 12.05
C LEU A 538 -14.47 15.91 12.01
N VAL A 539 -14.95 15.23 13.07
CA VAL A 539 -16.32 14.67 13.09
C VAL A 539 -17.40 15.76 13.11
N LYS A 540 -17.15 16.90 13.78
CA LYS A 540 -18.05 18.06 13.75
C LYS A 540 -18.12 18.67 12.36
N ASN A 541 -16.99 18.79 11.66
CA ASN A 541 -16.96 19.26 10.27
C ASN A 541 -17.69 18.30 9.32
N LEU A 542 -17.47 16.99 9.46
CA LEU A 542 -18.21 15.96 8.70
C LEU A 542 -19.73 16.08 8.92
N LEU A 543 -20.19 16.28 10.17
CA LEU A 543 -21.60 16.47 10.47
C LEU A 543 -22.19 17.73 9.80
N VAL A 544 -21.41 18.81 9.73
CA VAL A 544 -21.81 20.04 9.02
C VAL A 544 -21.92 19.79 7.52
N LEU A 545 -20.95 19.09 6.91
CA LEU A 545 -21.00 18.74 5.48
C LEU A 545 -22.19 17.84 5.14
N GLN A 546 -22.45 16.79 5.94
CA GLN A 546 -23.61 15.91 5.75
C GLN A 546 -24.94 16.65 5.87
N LYS A 547 -25.04 17.67 6.74
CA LYS A 547 -26.26 18.48 6.89
C LYS A 547 -26.42 19.56 5.83
N ALA A 548 -25.33 20.01 5.21
CA ALA A 548 -25.37 20.90 4.04
C ALA A 548 -25.76 20.13 2.76
N ASN A 549 -25.33 18.87 2.65
CA ASN A 549 -25.60 17.96 1.53
C ASN A 549 -26.34 16.69 2.03
N PRO A 550 -27.65 16.79 2.33
CA PRO A 550 -28.44 15.76 3.01
C PRO A 550 -28.63 14.46 2.21
#